data_AF-A0AAW9K957-F1
#
_entry.id   AF-A0AAW9K957-F1
#
_cell.length_a   1.000
_cell.length_b   1.000
_cell.length_c   1.000
_cell.angle_alpha   90.00
_cell.angle_beta   90.00
_cell.angle_gamma   90.00
#
_symmetry.space_group_name_H-M   'P 1'
#
loop_
_entity.id
_entity.type
_entity.pdbx_description
1 polymer ?
#
loop_
_entity_poly.entity_id
_entity_poly.type
_entity_poly.pdbx_seq_one_letter_code
_entity_poly.pdbx_strand_id
1 'polypeptide(L)'
;MRNIRKRVLTTILSTAVLLNGTIYSNGKTVQAEEKSEVKVTILGTSDLHGTLVPWDYASDSANVSGSLSQISKVVSDVRKENPNTILIDVGDSIQGNFIETFKDGDVQPILLAMKEMKYDTWTLGNHEFDFGLDVLKRATDQLVGSTMTPISANIYK
;
A
#
# COMPACT_ATOMS: atom_id res chain seq x y z
N MET A 1 -56.50 -19.57 -58.41
CA MET A 1 -55.19 -20.01 -57.84
C MET A 1 -54.16 -18.89 -57.62
N ARG A 2 -54.14 -17.81 -58.43
CA ARG A 2 -53.14 -16.72 -58.34
C ARG A 2 -53.20 -15.88 -57.04
N ASN A 3 -54.38 -15.70 -56.46
CA ASN A 3 -54.58 -14.87 -55.26
C ASN A 3 -54.22 -15.58 -53.95
N ILE A 4 -54.30 -16.92 -53.92
CA ILE A 4 -53.91 -17.75 -52.77
C ILE A 4 -52.39 -17.77 -52.64
N ARG A 5 -51.66 -17.90 -53.76
CA ARG A 5 -50.19 -17.84 -53.78
C ARG A 5 -49.65 -16.49 -53.29
N LYS A 6 -50.30 -15.37 -53.64
CA LYS A 6 -49.93 -14.05 -53.12
C LYS A 6 -50.13 -13.94 -51.62
N ARG A 7 -51.28 -14.38 -51.08
CA ARG A 7 -51.57 -14.33 -49.64
C ARG A 7 -50.60 -15.20 -48.83
N VAL A 8 -50.31 -16.41 -49.28
CA VAL A 8 -49.33 -17.30 -48.63
C VAL A 8 -47.92 -16.69 -48.64
N LEU A 9 -47.52 -16.05 -49.75
CA LEU A 9 -46.24 -15.36 -49.85
C LEU A 9 -46.17 -14.14 -48.91
N THR A 10 -47.26 -13.37 -48.76
CA THR A 10 -47.32 -12.25 -47.83
C THR A 10 -47.26 -12.70 -46.37
N THR A 11 -47.90 -13.83 -46.02
CA THR A 11 -47.88 -14.41 -44.66
C THR A 11 -46.50 -14.98 -44.31
N ILE A 12 -45.81 -15.62 -45.26
CA ILE A 12 -44.43 -16.12 -45.06
C ILE A 12 -43.44 -14.96 -44.91
N LEU A 13 -43.60 -13.88 -45.68
CA LEU A 13 -42.69 -12.73 -45.61
C LEU A 13 -42.87 -11.93 -44.30
N SER A 14 -44.09 -11.83 -43.80
CA SER A 14 -44.38 -11.15 -42.52
C SER A 14 -43.96 -11.96 -41.30
N THR A 15 -44.02 -13.30 -41.36
CA THR A 15 -43.46 -14.18 -40.31
C THR A 15 -41.93 -14.18 -40.30
N ALA A 16 -41.27 -14.10 -41.47
CA ALA A 16 -39.82 -14.01 -41.55
C ALA A 16 -39.24 -12.69 -40.98
N VAL A 17 -39.96 -11.57 -41.11
CA VAL A 17 -39.54 -10.27 -40.54
C VAL A 17 -39.70 -10.27 -39.01
N LEU A 18 -40.73 -10.93 -38.48
CA LEU A 18 -40.95 -11.07 -37.03
C LEU A 18 -39.95 -12.02 -36.35
N LEU A 19 -39.42 -13.03 -37.05
CA LEU A 19 -38.39 -13.92 -36.52
C LEU A 19 -36.98 -13.30 -36.49
N ASN A 20 -36.67 -12.35 -37.38
CA ASN A 20 -35.37 -11.66 -37.37
C ASN A 20 -35.31 -10.49 -36.38
N GLY A 21 -36.46 -9.93 -35.97
CA GLY A 21 -36.53 -8.85 -35.00
C GLY A 21 -36.17 -9.26 -33.56
N THR A 22 -36.26 -10.55 -33.24
CA THR A 22 -35.94 -11.09 -31.90
C THR A 22 -34.47 -11.51 -31.74
N ILE A 23 -33.71 -11.66 -32.83
CA ILE A 23 -32.31 -12.15 -32.77
C ILE A 23 -31.29 -11.02 -32.54
N TYR A 24 -31.67 -9.75 -32.80
CA TYR A 24 -30.81 -8.59 -32.52
C TYR A 24 -30.86 -8.09 -31.07
N SER A 25 -31.60 -8.79 -30.19
CA SER A 25 -31.64 -8.52 -28.75
C SER A 25 -30.55 -9.24 -27.95
N ASN A 26 -29.37 -9.48 -28.54
CA ASN A 26 -28.16 -9.79 -27.79
C ASN A 26 -27.51 -8.50 -27.25
N GLY A 27 -28.34 -7.57 -26.76
CA GLY A 27 -27.87 -6.54 -25.85
C GLY A 27 -27.40 -7.27 -24.61
N LYS A 28 -26.10 -7.57 -24.52
CA LYS A 28 -25.45 -7.82 -23.25
C LYS A 28 -25.85 -6.64 -22.38
N THR A 29 -26.73 -6.86 -21.42
CA THR A 29 -26.94 -5.93 -20.33
C THR A 29 -25.59 -5.85 -19.63
N VAL A 30 -24.80 -4.85 -19.99
CA VAL A 30 -23.62 -4.46 -19.22
C VAL A 30 -24.20 -3.90 -17.94
N GLN A 31 -24.38 -4.77 -16.94
CA GLN A 31 -24.56 -4.31 -15.58
C GLN A 31 -23.36 -3.43 -15.28
N ALA A 32 -23.62 -2.16 -14.95
CA ALA A 32 -22.60 -1.32 -14.37
C ALA A 32 -22.00 -2.10 -13.19
N GLU A 33 -20.69 -2.29 -13.20
CA GLU A 33 -19.96 -2.89 -12.10
C GLU A 33 -20.43 -2.19 -10.81
N GLU A 34 -21.03 -2.94 -9.88
CA GLU A 34 -21.42 -2.34 -8.60
C GLU A 34 -20.17 -1.67 -8.05
N LYS A 35 -20.25 -0.36 -7.78
CA LYS A 35 -19.18 0.39 -7.14
C LYS A 35 -18.94 -0.23 -5.77
N SER A 36 -18.05 -1.21 -5.69
CA SER A 36 -17.64 -1.79 -4.42
C SER A 36 -16.80 -0.75 -3.71
N GLU A 37 -17.31 -0.23 -2.60
CA GLU A 37 -16.56 0.68 -1.75
C GLU A 37 -15.40 -0.09 -1.10
N VAL A 38 -14.17 0.38 -1.32
CA VAL A 38 -12.98 -0.17 -0.68
C VAL A 38 -12.55 0.77 0.44
N LYS A 39 -12.67 0.32 1.68
CA LYS A 39 -12.12 1.05 2.83
C LYS A 39 -10.60 0.89 2.86
N VAL A 40 -9.87 1.98 2.68
CA VAL A 40 -8.41 2.02 2.85
C VAL A 40 -8.09 2.69 4.19
N THR A 41 -7.20 2.08 4.97
CA THR A 41 -6.66 2.66 6.20
C THR A 41 -5.22 3.09 5.94
N ILE A 42 -4.83 4.30 6.35
CA ILE A 42 -3.44 4.77 6.29
C ILE A 42 -2.96 5.01 7.73
N LEU A 43 -1.88 4.34 8.10
CA LEU A 43 -1.18 4.53 9.36
C LEU A 43 0.17 5.20 9.08
N GLY A 44 0.53 6.19 9.89
CA GLY A 44 1.80 6.90 9.80
C GLY A 44 2.54 6.88 11.12
N THR A 45 3.84 6.62 11.08
CA THR A 45 4.80 6.95 12.16
C THR A 45 5.70 8.08 11.72
N SER A 46 6.25 8.81 12.70
CA SER A 46 7.17 9.93 12.52
C SER A 46 8.12 9.94 13.69
N ASP A 47 9.34 10.44 13.48
CA ASP A 47 10.28 10.78 14.56
C ASP A 47 10.51 9.59 15.51
N LEU A 48 10.64 8.38 14.94
CA LEU A 48 10.90 7.17 15.73
C LEU A 48 12.19 7.30 16.51
N HIS A 49 13.16 8.03 15.97
CA HIS A 49 14.43 8.36 16.58
C HIS A 49 15.12 7.17 17.26
N GLY A 50 15.20 6.03 16.57
CA GLY A 50 15.81 4.82 17.11
C GLY A 50 15.05 4.10 18.21
N THR A 51 13.84 4.55 18.59
CA THR A 51 13.05 4.01 19.72
C THR A 51 12.39 2.67 19.37
N LEU A 52 13.19 1.62 19.32
CA LEU A 52 12.76 0.26 19.00
C LEU A 52 11.87 -0.37 20.07
N VAL A 53 12.29 -0.26 21.33
CA VAL A 53 11.68 -0.87 22.52
C VAL A 53 11.35 0.21 23.54
N PRO A 54 10.48 -0.05 24.54
CA PRO A 54 10.08 0.97 25.52
C PRO A 54 11.17 1.21 26.57
N TRP A 55 12.35 1.64 26.14
CA TRP A 55 13.53 1.93 26.94
C TRP A 55 14.20 3.21 26.45
N ASP A 56 14.54 4.09 27.38
CA ASP A 56 15.41 5.23 27.16
C ASP A 56 16.81 4.87 27.67
N TYR A 57 17.76 4.74 26.74
CA TYR A 57 19.13 4.36 27.06
C TYR A 57 19.95 5.48 27.69
N ALA A 58 19.54 6.75 27.58
CA ALA A 58 20.25 7.86 28.21
C ALA A 58 19.98 7.90 29.72
N SER A 59 18.73 7.66 30.13
CA SER A 59 18.34 7.58 31.54
C SER A 59 18.44 6.17 32.13
N ASP A 60 18.72 5.17 31.29
CA ASP A 60 18.71 3.75 31.62
C ASP A 60 17.42 3.32 32.35
N SER A 61 16.28 3.68 31.76
CA SER A 61 14.98 3.45 32.37
C SER A 61 13.89 3.13 31.34
N ALA A 62 12.81 2.50 31.81
CA ALA A 62 11.67 2.19 30.95
C ALA A 62 10.96 3.47 30.48
N ASN A 63 10.76 3.58 29.17
CA ASN A 63 9.97 4.64 28.55
C ASN A 63 8.82 4.02 27.75
N VAL A 64 7.64 3.94 28.36
CA VAL A 64 6.45 3.33 27.75
C VAL A 64 5.55 4.31 27.00
N SER A 65 6.01 5.57 26.81
CA SER A 65 5.23 6.60 26.13
C SER A 65 5.08 6.33 24.63
N GLY A 66 5.97 5.54 24.04
CA GLY A 66 5.89 5.07 22.67
C GLY A 66 7.17 4.36 22.24
N SER A 67 7.04 3.32 21.43
CA SER A 67 8.15 2.61 20.80
C SER A 67 7.66 1.82 19.59
N LEU A 68 8.56 1.48 18.67
CA LEU A 68 8.20 0.69 17.49
C LEU A 68 7.61 -0.68 17.88
N SER A 69 8.09 -1.30 18.96
CA SER A 69 7.53 -2.55 19.48
C SER A 69 6.07 -2.42 19.95
N GLN A 70 5.70 -1.31 20.60
CA GLN A 70 4.31 -1.04 20.99
C GLN A 70 3.44 -0.74 19.77
N ILE A 71 3.98 0.03 18.82
CA ILE A 71 3.31 0.35 17.54
C ILE A 71 3.05 -0.93 16.74
N SER A 72 3.96 -1.91 16.77
CA SER A 72 3.80 -3.19 16.06
C SER A 72 2.51 -3.92 16.42
N LYS A 73 2.10 -3.84 17.70
CA LYS A 73 0.84 -4.43 18.17
C LYS A 73 -0.37 -3.73 17.57
N VAL A 74 -0.37 -2.40 17.58
CA VAL A 74 -1.44 -1.57 17.02
C VAL A 74 -1.57 -1.82 15.52
N VAL A 75 -0.46 -1.80 14.78
CA VAL A 75 -0.41 -2.11 13.35
C VAL A 75 -0.97 -3.51 13.08
N SER A 76 -0.57 -4.52 13.87
CA SER A 76 -1.08 -5.87 13.69
C SER A 76 -2.59 -5.97 13.92
N ASP A 77 -3.14 -5.24 14.88
CA ASP A 77 -4.58 -5.27 15.17
C ASP A 77 -5.37 -4.57 14.07
N VAL A 78 -4.93 -3.38 13.64
CA VAL A 78 -5.57 -2.64 12.53
C VAL A 78 -5.56 -3.46 11.24
N ARG A 79 -4.46 -4.15 10.94
CA ARG A 79 -4.37 -5.02 9.74
C ARG A 79 -5.27 -6.26 9.82
N LYS A 80 -5.57 -6.77 11.01
CA LYS A 80 -6.57 -7.85 11.19
C LYS A 80 -7.98 -7.36 10.91
N GLU A 81 -8.28 -6.11 11.26
CA GLU A 81 -9.59 -5.49 11.03
C GLU A 81 -9.77 -5.06 9.56
N ASN A 82 -8.72 -4.52 8.93
CA ASN A 82 -8.74 -4.10 7.53
C ASN A 82 -7.43 -4.49 6.81
N PRO A 83 -7.44 -5.50 5.93
CA PRO A 83 -6.24 -5.88 5.18
C PRO A 83 -5.81 -4.80 4.16
N ASN A 84 -6.69 -3.87 3.78
CA ASN A 84 -6.36 -2.72 2.93
C ASN A 84 -5.75 -1.58 3.77
N THR A 85 -4.69 -1.89 4.52
CA THR A 85 -3.98 -0.94 5.39
C THR A 85 -2.59 -0.65 4.86
N ILE A 86 -2.31 0.63 4.60
CA ILE A 86 -1.01 1.16 4.22
C ILE A 86 -0.31 1.68 5.48
N LEU A 87 0.94 1.32 5.69
CA LEU A 87 1.78 1.78 6.79
C LEU A 87 3.00 2.54 6.24
N ILE A 88 3.14 3.79 6.65
CA ILE A 88 4.22 4.68 6.19
C ILE A 88 4.99 5.25 7.38
N ASP A 89 6.26 5.58 7.16
CA ASP A 89 7.06 6.38 8.09
C ASP A 89 7.51 7.67 7.42
N VAL A 90 7.43 8.80 8.13
CA VAL A 90 7.76 10.13 7.62
C VAL A 90 9.17 10.64 7.94
N GLY A 91 10.06 9.78 8.45
CA GLY A 91 11.48 10.11 8.60
C GLY A 91 11.93 10.28 10.05
N ASP A 92 13.20 10.65 10.21
CA ASP A 92 13.92 10.76 11.49
C ASP A 92 13.85 9.45 12.29
N SER A 93 14.32 8.38 11.64
CA SER A 93 14.26 7.01 12.16
C SER A 93 15.63 6.48 12.59
N ILE A 94 16.71 6.80 11.85
CA ILE A 94 18.04 6.16 12.01
C ILE A 94 19.01 6.92 12.94
N GLN A 95 18.51 7.87 13.72
CA GLN A 95 19.28 8.69 14.65
C GLN A 95 18.50 8.84 15.95
N GLY A 96 19.17 8.81 17.11
CA GLY A 96 18.51 8.98 18.41
C GLY A 96 18.40 7.68 19.19
N ASN A 97 18.17 7.80 20.50
CA ASN A 97 18.14 6.69 21.45
C ASN A 97 19.30 5.69 21.28
N PHE A 98 20.51 6.18 20.94
CA PHE A 98 21.72 5.42 20.66
C PHE A 98 21.67 4.47 19.45
N ILE A 99 20.65 4.54 18.60
CA ILE A 99 20.58 3.72 17.37
C ILE A 99 21.72 4.06 16.40
N GLU A 100 22.25 5.28 16.44
CA GLU A 100 23.37 5.73 15.62
C GLU A 100 24.67 4.97 15.90
N THR A 101 24.75 4.23 17.01
CA THR A 101 25.87 3.31 17.27
C THR A 101 25.99 2.22 16.19
N PHE A 102 24.91 1.95 15.45
CA PHE A 102 24.86 0.99 14.33
C PHE A 102 25.16 1.62 12.95
N LYS A 103 25.46 2.92 12.85
CA LYS A 103 25.69 3.62 11.55
C LYS A 103 26.76 3.02 10.63
N ASP A 104 27.75 2.34 11.23
CA ASP A 104 28.86 1.70 10.51
C ASP A 104 28.63 0.20 10.26
N GLY A 105 27.53 -0.35 10.78
CA GLY A 105 27.16 -1.75 10.58
C GLY A 105 26.39 -1.97 9.28
N ASP A 106 26.37 -3.24 8.84
CA ASP A 106 25.59 -3.67 7.66
C ASP A 106 24.08 -3.63 7.91
N VAL A 107 23.67 -3.58 9.18
CA VAL A 107 22.26 -3.62 9.60
C VAL A 107 21.94 -2.39 10.46
N GLN A 108 21.01 -1.57 9.98
CA GLN A 108 20.26 -0.58 10.74
C GLN A 108 19.07 -1.27 11.43
N PRO A 109 19.08 -1.41 12.78
CA PRO A 109 18.08 -2.23 13.47
C PRO A 109 16.65 -1.68 13.36
N ILE A 110 16.48 -0.35 13.38
CA ILE A 110 15.16 0.29 13.20
C ILE A 110 14.57 -0.01 11.82
N LEU A 111 15.37 0.08 10.75
CA LEU A 111 14.92 -0.22 9.39
C LEU A 111 14.66 -1.72 9.17
N LEU A 112 15.41 -2.59 9.86
CA LEU A 112 15.13 -4.02 9.87
C LEU A 112 13.76 -4.29 10.52
N ALA A 113 13.49 -3.68 11.68
CA ALA A 113 12.20 -3.82 12.35
C ALA A 113 11.04 -3.27 11.51
N MET A 114 11.19 -2.10 10.89
CA MET A 114 10.19 -1.54 9.96
C MET A 114 9.95 -2.45 8.75
N LYS A 115 11.01 -3.04 8.19
CA LYS A 115 10.89 -4.05 7.12
C LYS A 115 10.10 -5.27 7.57
N GLU A 116 10.39 -5.83 8.76
CA GLU A 116 9.63 -6.96 9.32
C GLU A 116 8.16 -6.60 9.64
N MET A 117 7.93 -5.34 10.01
CA MET A 117 6.60 -4.77 10.16
C MET A 117 5.91 -4.47 8.82
N LYS A 118 6.54 -4.78 7.68
CA LYS A 118 5.99 -4.58 6.32
C LYS A 118 5.50 -3.15 6.11
N TYR A 119 6.32 -2.15 6.45
CA TYR A 119 6.07 -0.79 5.99
C TYR A 119 6.02 -0.76 4.45
N ASP A 120 5.16 0.10 3.91
CA ASP A 120 4.97 0.27 2.47
C ASP A 120 5.93 1.31 1.90
N THR A 121 6.23 2.36 2.68
CA THR A 121 7.21 3.39 2.29
C THR A 121 7.81 4.05 3.52
N TRP A 122 8.97 4.65 3.31
CA TRP A 122 9.68 5.48 4.27
C TRP A 122 10.14 6.76 3.57
N THR A 123 9.98 7.93 4.20
CA THR A 123 10.56 9.18 3.68
C THR A 123 11.80 9.56 4.47
N LEU A 124 12.67 10.35 3.84
CA LEU A 124 13.88 10.83 4.47
C LEU A 124 13.58 12.15 5.21
N GLY A 125 13.74 12.15 6.53
CA GLY A 125 13.79 13.33 7.38
C GLY A 125 15.17 13.99 7.35
N ASN A 126 15.39 15.00 8.19
CA ASN A 126 16.67 15.70 8.22
C ASN A 126 17.77 14.87 8.89
N HIS A 127 17.45 14.08 9.91
CA HIS A 127 18.43 13.31 10.66
C HIS A 127 18.96 12.08 9.91
N GLU A 128 18.33 11.69 8.80
CA GLU A 128 18.88 10.69 7.88
C GLU A 128 20.23 11.12 7.25
N PHE A 129 20.55 12.41 7.28
CA PHE A 129 21.76 12.97 6.65
C PHE A 129 22.92 13.22 7.63
N ASP A 130 22.68 13.09 8.94
CA ASP A 130 23.65 13.46 10.00
C ASP A 130 24.99 12.75 9.90
N PHE A 131 24.99 11.52 9.39
CA PHE A 131 26.18 10.66 9.32
C PHE A 131 26.74 10.54 7.89
N GLY A 132 26.27 11.40 6.98
CA GLY A 132 26.74 11.45 5.59
C GLY A 132 26.06 10.45 4.65
N LEU A 133 26.21 10.72 3.35
CA LEU A 133 25.48 10.00 2.30
C LEU A 133 25.88 8.53 2.18
N ASP A 134 27.08 8.13 2.59
CA ASP A 134 27.50 6.73 2.56
C ASP A 134 26.74 5.90 3.60
N VAL A 135 26.47 6.45 4.78
CA VAL A 135 25.64 5.80 5.81
C VAL A 135 24.20 5.68 5.31
N LEU A 136 23.63 6.78 4.79
CA LEU A 136 22.28 6.78 4.23
C LEU A 136 22.16 5.79 3.06
N LYS A 137 23.18 5.69 2.20
CA LYS A 137 23.19 4.73 1.11
C LYS A 137 23.18 3.30 1.65
N ARG A 138 24.01 2.96 2.64
CA ARG A 138 23.98 1.62 3.26
C ARG A 138 22.62 1.31 3.89
N ALA A 139 22.05 2.27 4.61
CA ALA A 139 20.74 2.14 5.24
C ALA A 139 19.62 1.88 4.21
N THR A 140 19.65 2.58 3.07
CA THR A 140 18.67 2.38 1.99
C THR A 140 18.93 1.10 1.18
N ASP A 141 20.20 0.71 0.97
CA ASP A 141 20.58 -0.54 0.30
C ASP A 141 20.04 -1.78 1.07
N GLN A 142 19.96 -1.74 2.40
CA GLN A 142 19.35 -2.80 3.25
C GLN A 142 17.90 -3.12 2.87
N LEU A 143 17.19 -2.16 2.26
CA LEU A 143 15.78 -2.26 1.92
C LEU A 143 15.53 -2.83 0.52
N VAL A 144 16.59 -3.01 -0.28
CA VAL A 144 16.50 -3.58 -1.63
C VAL A 144 15.84 -4.97 -1.57
N GLY A 145 14.80 -5.16 -2.37
CA GLY A 145 14.01 -6.40 -2.42
C GLY A 145 12.93 -6.51 -1.33
N SER A 146 12.76 -5.52 -0.46
CA SER A 146 11.62 -5.42 0.46
C SER A 146 10.45 -4.63 -0.14
N THR A 147 9.30 -4.64 0.53
CA THR A 147 8.15 -3.80 0.17
C THR A 147 8.35 -2.33 0.53
N MET A 148 9.24 -2.04 1.49
CA MET A 148 9.48 -0.70 2.01
C MET A 148 10.43 0.05 1.06
N THR A 149 9.88 0.86 0.16
CA THR A 149 10.67 1.68 -0.76
C THR A 149 10.88 3.08 -0.18
N PRO A 150 12.13 3.57 -0.03
CA PRO A 150 12.36 4.95 0.35
C PRO A 150 11.92 5.92 -0.75
N ILE A 151 11.20 6.99 -0.40
CA ILE A 151 10.76 8.01 -1.37
C ILE A 151 11.17 9.43 -0.95
N SER A 152 11.57 10.23 -1.92
CA SER A 152 11.74 11.69 -1.80
C SER A 152 11.52 12.33 -3.16
N ALA A 153 10.82 13.46 -3.19
CA ALA A 153 10.51 14.20 -4.42
C ALA A 153 11.27 15.54 -4.54
N ASN A 154 12.01 15.91 -3.50
CA ASN A 154 12.70 17.21 -3.39
C ASN A 154 14.21 17.08 -3.13
N ILE A 155 14.74 15.85 -3.02
CA ILE A 155 16.17 15.58 -2.85
C ILE A 155 16.71 14.99 -4.15
N TYR A 156 17.74 15.62 -4.71
CA TYR A 156 18.33 15.28 -6.00
C TYR A 156 19.80 14.89 -5.82
N LYS A 157 20.28 13.93 -6.62
CA LYS A 157 21.67 13.45 -6.64
C LYS A 157 22.30 13.69 -8.01
#